data_AF-A0A8C4Z525-F1
#
_entry.id   AF-A0A8C4Z525-F1
#
_cell.length_a   1.000
_cell.length_b   1.000
_cell.length_c   1.000
_cell.angle_alpha   90.00
_cell.angle_beta   90.00
_cell.angle_gamma   90.00
#
_symmetry.space_group_name_H-M   'P 1'
#
loop_
_entity.id
_entity.type
_entity.pdbx_description
1 polymer ?
#
loop_
_entity_poly.entity_id
_entity_poly.type
_entity_poly.pdbx_seq_one_letter_code
_entity_poly.pdbx_strand_id
1 'polypeptide(L)'
;MCPNSTFKAGRDELKQCSNCTKCDAGLGLKVKKSCSSTSDAVCEVLDGFFCSDSNRGGCRAAQRHTVCSPGQYIGQRGTADKDTECLHCTDGTFSDGTSSSCQNHTECESVGLKLMKPGTDSTDSECGGHGPHAGLVAGVVI
;
A
#
# COMPACT_ATOMS: atom_id res chain seq x y z
N MET A 1 2.62 -14.77 -40.83
CA MET A 1 3.09 -14.21 -39.54
C MET A 1 2.26 -12.97 -39.24
N CYS A 2 1.87 -12.76 -37.99
CA CYS A 2 1.11 -11.56 -37.60
C CYS A 2 2.03 -10.32 -37.58
N PRO A 3 1.55 -9.14 -37.99
CA PRO A 3 2.31 -7.89 -37.92
C PRO A 3 2.60 -7.48 -36.47
N ASN A 4 3.54 -6.55 -36.28
CA ASN A 4 3.86 -6.00 -34.96
C ASN A 4 2.60 -5.53 -34.23
N SER A 5 2.59 -5.72 -32.90
CA SER A 5 1.44 -5.41 -32.02
C SER A 5 0.20 -6.29 -32.24
N THR A 6 0.33 -7.41 -32.94
CA THR A 6 -0.74 -8.42 -33.04
C THR A 6 -0.22 -9.84 -32.82
N PHE A 7 -1.08 -10.72 -32.32
CA PHE A 7 -0.78 -12.12 -32.06
C PHE A 7 -1.89 -13.05 -32.56
N LYS A 8 -1.55 -14.32 -32.73
CA LYS A 8 -2.52 -15.38 -32.98
C LYS A 8 -2.22 -16.57 -32.07
N ALA A 9 -3.10 -16.84 -31.10
CA ALA A 9 -2.92 -17.94 -30.17
C ALA A 9 -3.31 -19.28 -30.82
N GLY A 10 -2.42 -20.28 -30.74
CA GLY A 10 -2.70 -21.65 -31.19
C GLY A 10 -2.80 -21.85 -32.71
N ARG A 11 -3.26 -23.03 -33.13
CA ARG A 11 -3.61 -23.37 -34.52
C ARG A 11 -5.05 -22.94 -34.84
N ASP A 12 -5.38 -21.69 -34.54
CA ASP A 12 -6.70 -21.17 -34.83
C ASP A 12 -6.95 -21.18 -36.35
N GLU A 13 -8.06 -21.74 -36.82
CA GLU A 13 -8.34 -21.90 -38.26
C GLU A 13 -8.69 -20.57 -38.94
N LEU A 14 -8.99 -19.54 -38.16
CA LEU A 14 -9.21 -18.18 -38.66
C LEU A 14 -7.84 -17.52 -38.90
N LYS A 15 -7.61 -17.00 -40.11
CA LYS A 15 -6.36 -16.28 -40.48
C LYS A 15 -6.21 -14.91 -39.79
N GLN A 16 -6.93 -14.65 -38.70
CA GLN A 16 -7.08 -13.31 -38.14
C GLN A 16 -6.19 -13.11 -36.91
N CYS A 17 -5.39 -12.04 -36.94
CA CYS A 17 -4.54 -11.65 -35.83
C CYS A 17 -5.32 -10.76 -34.86
N SER A 18 -5.15 -10.98 -33.56
CA SER A 18 -5.73 -10.16 -32.49
C SER A 18 -4.74 -9.08 -32.04
N ASN A 19 -5.23 -7.92 -31.63
CA ASN A 19 -4.37 -6.88 -31.05
C ASN A 19 -3.78 -7.36 -29.72
N CYS A 20 -2.51 -7.05 -29.51
CA CYS A 20 -1.86 -7.32 -28.24
C CYS A 20 -2.45 -6.45 -27.12
N THR A 21 -2.57 -7.04 -25.94
CA THR A 21 -2.88 -6.32 -24.70
C THR A 21 -1.79 -5.28 -24.43
N LYS A 22 -2.20 -4.06 -24.08
CA LYS A 22 -1.29 -2.99 -23.61
C LYS A 22 -1.33 -2.94 -22.09
N CYS A 23 -0.16 -3.07 -21.47
CA CYS A 23 -0.02 -2.89 -20.03
C CYS A 23 0.22 -1.42 -19.75
N ASP A 24 -0.82 -0.73 -19.29
CA ASP A 24 -0.78 0.71 -19.02
C ASP A 24 -0.37 0.96 -17.56
N ALA A 25 0.68 1.75 -17.36
CA ALA A 25 1.12 2.17 -16.03
C ALA A 25 0.05 3.03 -15.32
N GLY A 26 -0.79 3.76 -16.07
CA GLY A 26 -1.94 4.50 -15.54
C GLY A 26 -3.04 3.59 -14.97
N LEU A 27 -3.06 2.31 -15.37
CA LEU A 27 -3.92 1.27 -14.80
C LEU A 27 -3.20 0.45 -13.71
N GLY A 28 -2.01 0.88 -13.26
CA GLY A 28 -1.24 0.16 -12.27
C GLY A 28 -0.56 -1.11 -12.80
N LEU A 29 -0.25 -1.18 -14.10
CA LEU A 29 0.29 -2.38 -14.75
C LEU A 29 1.68 -2.19 -15.36
N LYS A 30 2.45 -3.28 -15.42
CA LYS A 30 3.73 -3.42 -16.13
C LYS A 30 3.73 -4.68 -17.01
N VAL A 31 4.58 -4.71 -18.04
CA VAL A 31 4.70 -5.87 -18.93
C VAL A 31 5.50 -6.96 -18.22
N LYS A 32 4.88 -8.13 -18.00
CA LYS A 32 5.56 -9.34 -17.51
C LYS A 32 6.08 -10.19 -18.65
N LYS A 33 5.26 -10.33 -19.70
CA LYS A 33 5.62 -11.04 -20.92
C LYS A 33 5.25 -10.15 -22.11
N SER A 34 6.22 -9.86 -22.95
CA SER A 34 6.00 -9.11 -24.18
C SER A 34 5.16 -9.90 -25.17
N CYS A 35 4.36 -9.18 -25.96
CA CYS A 35 3.60 -9.79 -27.03
C CYS A 35 4.51 -10.36 -28.12
N SER A 36 4.08 -11.45 -28.74
CA SER A 36 4.74 -12.08 -29.89
C SER A 36 3.71 -12.42 -30.96
N SER A 37 4.15 -12.81 -32.16
CA SER A 37 3.23 -13.19 -33.24
C SER A 37 2.34 -14.41 -32.90
N THR A 38 2.66 -15.17 -31.85
CA THR A 38 1.95 -16.38 -31.43
C THR A 38 1.36 -16.32 -30.02
N SER A 39 1.65 -15.27 -29.24
CA SER A 39 1.12 -15.12 -27.89
C SER A 39 0.90 -13.67 -27.51
N ASP A 40 -0.18 -13.40 -26.80
CA ASP A 40 -0.47 -12.07 -26.25
C ASP A 40 0.59 -11.62 -25.24
N ALA A 41 0.62 -10.32 -24.97
CA ALA A 41 1.30 -9.77 -23.80
C ALA A 41 0.57 -10.20 -22.51
N VAL A 42 1.36 -10.41 -21.45
CA VAL A 42 0.84 -10.64 -20.11
C VAL A 42 1.26 -9.48 -19.23
N CYS A 43 0.28 -8.87 -18.58
CA CYS A 43 0.49 -7.75 -17.67
C CYS A 43 0.58 -8.23 -16.23
N GLU A 44 1.48 -7.61 -15.47
CA GLU A 44 1.66 -7.75 -14.04
C GLU A 44 1.37 -6.43 -13.34
N VAL A 45 1.04 -6.51 -12.06
CA VAL A 45 0.71 -5.35 -11.25
C VAL A 45 1.97 -4.58 -10.86
N LEU A 46 1.90 -3.25 -10.85
CA LEU A 46 2.96 -2.37 -10.35
C LEU A 46 3.08 -2.47 -8.83
N ASP A 47 4.29 -2.20 -8.31
CA ASP A 47 4.53 -2.19 -6.87
C ASP A 47 3.67 -1.13 -6.16
N GLY A 48 3.05 -1.51 -5.04
CA GLY A 48 2.07 -0.68 -4.33
C GLY A 48 0.65 -0.72 -4.90
N PHE A 49 0.35 -1.68 -5.78
CA PHE A 49 -0.98 -1.92 -6.32
C PHE A 49 -1.39 -3.39 -6.13
N PHE A 50 -2.69 -3.65 -6.18
CA PHE A 50 -3.28 -4.99 -6.23
C PHE A 50 -4.21 -5.10 -7.45
N CYS A 51 -4.36 -6.32 -7.98
CA CYS A 51 -5.21 -6.57 -9.13
C CYS A 51 -6.69 -6.47 -8.75
N SER A 52 -7.42 -5.58 -9.42
CA SER A 52 -8.87 -5.45 -9.25
C SER A 52 -9.66 -6.14 -10.36
N ASP A 53 -9.04 -6.33 -11.53
CA ASP A 53 -9.61 -7.07 -12.67
C ASP A 53 -8.59 -8.08 -13.23
N SER A 54 -8.73 -9.35 -12.86
CA SER A 54 -7.84 -10.43 -13.30
C SER A 54 -8.17 -10.97 -14.69
N ASN A 55 -7.18 -11.39 -15.47
CA ASN A 55 -7.35 -12.07 -16.75
C ASN A 55 -6.59 -13.42 -16.81
N ARG A 56 -6.45 -14.03 -18.00
CA ARG A 56 -5.70 -15.29 -18.21
C ARG A 56 -4.21 -15.16 -17.84
N GLY A 57 -3.91 -15.25 -16.55
CA GLY A 57 -2.55 -15.25 -15.99
C GLY A 57 -1.92 -13.87 -15.83
N GLY A 58 -2.70 -12.79 -15.98
CA GLY A 58 -2.28 -11.42 -15.76
C GLY A 58 -3.41 -10.55 -15.19
N CYS A 59 -3.21 -9.23 -15.21
CA CYS A 59 -4.16 -8.25 -14.68
C CYS A 59 -4.54 -7.21 -15.75
N ARG A 60 -5.83 -6.85 -15.84
CA ARG A 60 -6.39 -5.84 -16.77
C ARG A 60 -6.45 -4.45 -16.16
N ALA A 61 -6.69 -4.37 -14.86
CA ALA A 61 -6.67 -3.13 -14.11
C ALA A 61 -6.25 -3.42 -12.67
N ALA A 62 -5.42 -2.55 -12.12
CA ALA A 62 -4.97 -2.61 -10.74
C ALA A 62 -5.35 -1.33 -9.99
N GLN A 63 -5.50 -1.46 -8.68
CA GLN A 63 -5.78 -0.37 -7.76
C GLN A 63 -4.64 -0.20 -6.78
N ARG A 64 -4.39 1.04 -6.35
CA ARG A 64 -3.34 1.32 -5.36
C ARG A 64 -3.72 0.66 -4.05
N HIS A 65 -2.71 0.14 -3.32
CA HIS A 65 -2.92 -0.35 -1.98
C HIS A 65 -3.48 0.74 -1.06
N THR A 66 -4.40 0.35 -0.19
CA THR A 66 -4.93 1.18 0.88
C THR A 66 -3.79 1.58 1.82
N VAL A 67 -3.78 2.87 2.18
CA VAL A 67 -2.89 3.43 3.21
C VAL A 67 -3.70 3.51 4.49
N CYS A 68 -3.20 2.89 5.57
CA CYS A 68 -3.90 2.93 6.84
C CYS A 68 -3.86 4.33 7.44
N SER A 69 -4.95 4.71 8.09
CA SER A 69 -5.05 6.03 8.73
C SER A 69 -4.40 5.99 10.12
N PRO A 70 -4.02 7.14 10.70
CA PRO A 70 -3.74 7.22 12.13
C PRO A 70 -4.91 6.64 12.94
N GLY A 71 -4.63 5.90 14.01
CA GLY A 71 -5.65 5.08 14.68
C GLY A 71 -5.71 3.64 14.20
N GLN A 72 -5.04 3.33 13.08
CA GLN A 72 -4.99 1.99 12.50
C GLN A 72 -3.55 1.51 12.32
N TYR A 73 -3.38 0.19 12.26
CA TYR A 73 -2.13 -0.46 11.93
C TYR A 73 -2.32 -1.41 10.74
N ILE A 74 -1.23 -1.76 10.08
CA ILE A 74 -1.20 -2.69 8.97
C ILE A 74 -1.34 -4.11 9.52
N GLY A 75 -2.55 -4.65 9.47
CA GLY A 75 -2.84 -6.04 9.87
C GLY A 75 -2.30 -7.04 8.84
N GLN A 76 -2.54 -6.75 7.56
CA GLN A 76 -1.97 -7.49 6.44
C GLN A 76 -1.41 -6.53 5.41
N ARG A 77 -0.15 -6.72 5.00
CA ARG A 77 0.42 -5.98 3.88
C ARG A 77 -0.24 -6.39 2.56
N GLY A 78 -0.56 -5.40 1.74
CA GLY A 78 -1.04 -5.64 0.38
C GLY A 78 -0.06 -6.49 -0.44
N THR A 79 -0.63 -7.25 -1.38
CA THR A 79 0.09 -8.09 -2.34
C THR A 79 -0.39 -7.75 -3.75
N ALA A 80 0.18 -8.39 -4.78
CA ALA A 80 -0.28 -8.21 -6.16
C ALA A 80 -1.75 -8.61 -6.36
N ASP A 81 -2.32 -9.46 -5.49
CA ASP A 81 -3.67 -9.99 -5.62
C ASP A 81 -4.65 -9.48 -4.55
N LYS A 82 -4.15 -8.87 -3.48
CA LYS A 82 -4.96 -8.42 -2.34
C LYS A 82 -4.54 -7.05 -1.86
N ASP A 83 -5.51 -6.25 -1.45
CA ASP A 83 -5.27 -4.96 -0.83
C ASP A 83 -4.63 -5.09 0.57
N THR A 84 -4.07 -3.99 1.06
CA THR A 84 -3.66 -3.83 2.45
C THR A 84 -4.89 -3.87 3.36
N GLU A 85 -4.81 -4.66 4.43
CA GLU A 85 -5.81 -4.68 5.48
C GLU A 85 -5.38 -3.80 6.65
N CYS A 86 -6.22 -2.83 6.99
CA CYS A 86 -6.01 -1.89 8.08
C CYS A 86 -6.92 -2.25 9.26
N LEU A 87 -6.33 -2.40 10.44
CA LEU A 87 -7.03 -2.76 11.68
C LEU A 87 -6.93 -1.62 12.69
N HIS A 88 -7.93 -1.46 13.54
CA HIS A 88 -7.97 -0.40 14.54
C HIS A 88 -7.11 -0.74 15.77
N CYS A 89 -6.50 0.30 16.35
CA CYS A 89 -5.87 0.19 17.66
C CYS A 89 -6.91 0.02 18.76
N THR A 90 -6.54 -0.74 19.79
CA THR A 90 -7.34 -0.88 21.00
C THR A 90 -6.98 0.20 22.02
N ASP A 91 -7.86 0.43 22.99
CA ASP A 91 -7.61 1.34 24.11
C ASP A 91 -6.24 1.10 24.76
N GLY A 92 -5.53 2.19 25.05
CA GLY A 92 -4.17 2.16 25.60
C GLY A 92 -3.06 1.97 24.55
N THR A 93 -3.41 1.90 23.26
CA THR A 93 -2.44 1.78 22.16
C THR A 93 -2.68 2.81 21.08
N PHE A 94 -1.64 3.11 20.29
CA PHE A 94 -1.72 4.06 19.19
C PHE A 94 -0.91 3.63 17.95
N SER A 95 -1.25 4.18 16.79
CA SER A 95 -0.45 4.04 15.56
C SER A 95 -0.66 5.22 14.61
N ASP A 96 0.38 5.52 13.85
CA ASP A 96 0.39 6.56 12.80
C ASP A 96 -0.12 6.06 11.44
N GLY A 97 -0.55 4.79 11.34
CA GLY A 97 -0.99 4.17 10.09
C GLY A 97 0.12 3.49 9.28
N THR A 98 1.39 3.60 9.70
CA THR A 98 2.53 3.02 8.95
C THR A 98 3.07 1.74 9.58
N SER A 99 2.75 1.51 10.85
CA SER A 99 3.25 0.39 11.65
C SER A 99 2.46 -0.91 11.41
N SER A 100 3.10 -2.07 11.60
CA SER A 100 2.44 -3.39 11.53
C SER A 100 1.76 -3.81 12.83
N SER A 101 1.76 -2.95 13.84
CA SER A 101 1.11 -3.15 15.14
C SER A 101 0.95 -1.80 15.83
N CYS A 102 -0.03 -1.68 16.73
CA CYS A 102 -0.12 -0.52 17.60
C CYS A 102 0.95 -0.56 18.69
N GLN A 103 1.40 0.62 19.10
CA GLN A 103 2.35 0.82 20.20
C GLN A 103 1.58 1.14 21.47
N ASN A 104 2.06 0.67 22.62
CA ASN A 104 1.44 1.06 23.90
C ASN A 104 1.67 2.53 24.17
N HIS A 105 0.71 3.18 24.82
CA HIS A 105 0.89 4.53 25.33
C HIS A 105 2.02 4.59 26.36
N THR A 106 2.73 5.70 26.37
CA THR A 106 3.73 6.00 27.39
C THR A 106 3.04 6.21 28.75
N GLU A 107 3.36 5.34 29.71
CA GLU A 107 2.93 5.48 31.09
C GLU A 107 3.81 6.53 31.79
N CYS A 108 3.35 7.79 31.84
CA CYS A 108 4.15 8.92 32.34
C CYS A 108 4.71 8.70 33.75
N GLU A 109 3.95 8.04 34.64
CA GLU A 109 4.38 7.76 36.02
C GLU A 109 5.61 6.84 36.05
N SER A 110 5.67 5.86 35.14
CA SER A 110 6.80 4.92 35.02
C SER A 110 8.12 5.63 34.66
N VAL A 111 8.04 6.79 34.00
CA VAL A 111 9.18 7.63 33.62
C VAL A 111 9.35 8.85 34.54
N GLY A 112 8.66 8.90 35.68
CA GLY A 112 8.78 9.98 36.66
C GLY A 112 8.20 11.32 36.21
N LEU A 113 7.31 11.30 35.20
CA LEU A 113 6.62 12.48 34.68
C LEU A 113 5.13 12.43 35.03
N LYS A 114 4.45 13.55 34.89
CA LYS A 114 2.99 13.63 35.04
C LYS A 114 2.34 13.60 33.65
N LEU A 115 1.22 12.90 33.55
CA LEU A 115 0.38 12.94 32.35
C LEU A 115 -0.15 14.36 32.13
N MET A 116 0.23 14.96 31.00
CA MET A 116 -0.25 16.29 30.59
C MET A 116 -1.50 16.14 29.72
N LYS A 117 -1.45 15.21 28.77
CA LYS A 117 -2.56 14.91 27.88
C LYS A 117 -2.65 13.40 27.65
N PRO A 118 -3.84 12.81 27.78
CA PRO A 118 -4.03 11.39 27.48
C PRO A 118 -3.77 11.12 26.01
N GLY A 119 -3.15 9.97 25.71
CA GLY A 119 -3.02 9.47 24.35
C GLY A 119 -4.36 9.12 23.71
N THR A 120 -4.35 8.99 22.39
CA THR A 120 -5.48 8.53 21.57
C THR A 120 -5.07 7.29 20.80
N ASP A 121 -5.96 6.71 20.01
CA ASP A 121 -5.62 5.65 19.05
C ASP A 121 -4.57 6.07 18.00
N SER A 122 -4.38 7.37 17.81
CA SER A 122 -3.55 7.97 16.76
C SER A 122 -2.29 8.64 17.30
N THR A 123 -2.24 9.00 18.59
CA THR A 123 -1.12 9.71 19.19
C THR A 123 -0.79 9.17 20.58
N ASP A 124 0.48 9.20 20.94
CA ASP A 124 0.92 8.83 22.29
C ASP A 124 0.42 9.80 23.37
N SER A 125 0.52 9.37 24.62
CA SER A 125 0.35 10.22 25.80
C SER A 125 1.46 11.26 25.88
N GLU A 126 1.07 12.51 26.13
CA GLU A 126 2.03 13.61 26.32
C GLU A 126 2.36 13.72 27.82
N CYS A 127 3.63 13.50 28.16
CA CYS A 127 4.15 13.57 29.52
C CYS A 127 4.92 14.86 29.76
N GLY A 128 4.84 15.41 30.98
CA GLY A 128 5.53 16.64 31.36
C GLY A 128 5.93 16.64 32.84
N GLY A 129 7.00 17.36 33.16
CA GLY A 129 7.45 17.55 34.55
C GLY A 129 6.83 18.78 35.21
N HIS A 130 6.67 18.76 36.54
CA HIS A 130 6.57 19.98 37.32
C HIS A 130 7.99 20.49 37.63
N GLY A 131 8.45 21.54 36.92
CA GLY A 131 9.70 22.25 37.21
C GLY A 131 9.87 23.51 36.34
N PRO A 132 10.38 24.65 36.87
CA PRO A 132 10.22 26.00 36.30
C PRO A 132 11.06 26.33 35.06
N HIS A 133 11.53 25.32 34.32
CA HIS A 133 12.29 25.53 33.08
C HIS A 133 11.66 24.68 31.97
N ALA A 134 10.51 25.14 31.48
CA ALA A 134 10.02 24.78 30.15
C ALA A 134 11.01 25.36 29.12
N GLY A 135 12.05 24.60 28.83
CA GLY A 135 13.08 24.93 27.86
C GLY A 135 12.53 24.91 26.45
N LEU A 136 12.39 26.11 25.87
CA LEU A 136 12.62 26.47 24.47
C LEU A 136 12.30 25.41 23.40
N VAL A 137 11.16 25.61 22.73
CA VAL A 137 11.02 25.21 21.32
C VAL A 137 11.89 26.16 20.51
N ALA A 138 13.15 25.79 20.28
CA ALA A 138 13.95 26.40 19.24
C ALA A 138 13.46 25.85 17.90
N GLY A 139 12.65 26.64 17.19
CA GLY A 139 12.31 26.36 15.80
C GLY A 139 13.58 26.30 14.97
N VAL A 140 13.80 25.17 14.30
CA VAL A 140 14.76 25.08 13.20
C VAL A 140 13.94 24.97 11.92
N VAL A 141 13.88 26.09 11.20
CA VAL A 141 13.58 26.12 9.78
C VAL A 141 14.86 25.71 9.06
N ILE A 142 14.77 24.71 8.19
CA ILE A 142 15.74 24.50 7.09
C ILE A 142 14.94 24.62 5.80
#